data_AF-A0A2V7XDC5-F1
#
_entry.id   AF-A0A2V7XDC5-F1
#
_cell.length_a   1.000
_cell.length_b   1.000
_cell.length_c   1.000
_cell.angle_alpha   90.00
_cell.angle_beta   90.00
_cell.angle_gamma   90.00
#
_symmetry.space_group_name_H-M   'P 1'
#
loop_
_entity.id
_entity.type
_entity.pdbx_description
1 polymer ?
#
loop_
_entity_poly.entity_id
_entity_poly.type
_entity_poly.pdbx_seq_one_letter_code
_entity_poly.pdbx_strand_id
1 'polypeptide(L)'
;MYEYIDGGADVYLLYDFQRLLHQNFRTPGGELTADIYDLGKPENAFGIYSAERSPRYKFVTLGVEGYRSEGTLNFVQDRYYVKLAASGAGAGAALDPFARMLSRRIGGMARAPALLAKLPIQHRVAHSEQYVRKDPLGHAFLAPAYLVGYAWAGKQESKLVLSVASDSAGAKARLDQFVKHFQQSGECTAAAELGENGIRAKNSYEGRVIARTQGRYLIAIFNPPDNGAEILKRTAQGLQ
;
A
#
# COMPACT_ATOMS: atom_id res chain seq x y z
N MET A 1 21.19 15.98 -8.72
CA MET A 1 20.25 14.88 -8.40
C MET A 1 20.41 14.38 -6.98
N TYR A 2 21.63 14.31 -6.44
CA TYR A 2 21.89 14.00 -5.02
C TYR A 2 21.64 15.18 -4.05
N GLU A 3 21.63 16.43 -4.51
CA GLU A 3 21.55 17.61 -3.61
C GLU A 3 20.14 18.13 -3.32
N TYR A 4 19.07 17.57 -3.91
CA TYR A 4 17.69 18.03 -3.64
C TYR A 4 16.86 17.05 -2.80
N ILE A 5 17.37 15.83 -2.56
CA ILE A 5 16.62 14.78 -1.87
C ILE A 5 17.44 14.31 -0.66
N ASP A 6 17.51 15.16 0.36
CA ASP A 6 18.18 14.82 1.61
C ASP A 6 17.33 13.80 2.39
N GLY A 7 17.91 12.64 2.70
CA GLY A 7 17.37 11.56 3.56
C GLY A 7 16.17 10.74 3.08
N GLY A 8 15.33 11.26 2.17
CA GLY A 8 14.09 10.61 1.72
C GLY A 8 14.11 9.96 0.33
N ALA A 9 15.23 10.05 -0.40
CA ALA A 9 15.34 9.58 -1.79
C ALA A 9 15.23 8.06 -1.94
N ASP A 10 15.69 7.35 -0.92
CA ASP A 10 15.88 5.91 -0.98
C ASP A 10 14.56 5.18 -1.14
N VAL A 11 13.47 5.68 -0.54
CA VAL A 11 12.16 5.04 -0.65
C VAL A 11 11.68 5.03 -2.11
N TYR A 12 11.95 6.07 -2.89
CA TYR A 12 11.55 6.13 -4.30
C TYR A 12 12.31 5.12 -5.15
N LEU A 13 13.59 4.88 -4.83
CA LEU A 13 14.40 3.83 -5.47
C LEU A 13 13.89 2.42 -5.17
N LEU A 14 13.21 2.21 -4.03
CA LEU A 14 12.55 0.93 -3.73
C LEU A 14 11.38 0.63 -4.67
N TYR A 15 10.83 1.65 -5.35
CA TYR A 15 9.65 1.60 -6.22
C TYR A 15 9.95 1.86 -7.71
N ASP A 16 11.13 1.46 -8.20
CA ASP A 16 11.58 1.67 -9.59
C ASP A 16 11.38 3.11 -10.08
N PHE A 17 11.82 4.08 -9.28
CA PHE A 17 11.84 5.47 -9.73
C PHE A 17 12.55 5.61 -11.09
N GLN A 18 11.86 6.22 -12.05
CA GLN A 18 12.36 6.43 -13.40
C GLN A 18 12.85 7.87 -13.58
N ARG A 19 12.01 8.85 -13.22
CA ARG A 19 12.29 10.27 -13.40
C ARG A 19 11.42 11.13 -12.51
N LEU A 20 11.94 12.32 -12.18
CA LEU A 20 11.23 13.40 -11.51
C LEU A 20 11.14 14.59 -12.47
N LEU A 21 9.94 15.14 -12.63
CA LEU A 21 9.78 16.49 -13.14
C LEU A 21 9.49 17.42 -11.96
N HIS A 22 10.40 18.35 -11.72
CA HIS A 22 10.28 19.39 -10.69
C HIS A 22 10.14 20.74 -11.39
N GLN A 23 9.13 21.52 -11.02
CA GLN A 23 8.93 22.86 -11.56
C GLN A 23 8.29 23.80 -10.55
N ASN A 24 8.84 25.00 -10.44
CA ASN A 24 8.26 26.11 -9.69
C ASN A 24 7.49 27.05 -10.63
N PHE A 25 6.34 27.52 -10.15
CA PHE A 25 5.43 28.43 -10.84
C PHE A 25 5.14 29.63 -9.95
N ARG A 26 5.10 30.81 -10.55
CA ARG A 26 4.59 32.01 -9.87
C ARG A 26 3.07 32.05 -9.99
N THR A 27 2.42 32.39 -8.90
CA THR A 27 0.97 32.64 -8.81
C THR A 27 0.74 34.06 -8.30
N PRO A 28 -0.45 34.65 -8.48
CA PRO A 28 -0.75 35.96 -7.90
C PRO A 28 -0.61 36.01 -6.37
N GLY A 29 -0.74 34.88 -5.69
CA GLY A 29 -0.72 34.77 -4.23
C GLY A 29 0.56 34.18 -3.61
N GLY A 30 1.60 33.96 -4.43
CA GLY A 30 2.86 33.32 -4.01
C GLY A 30 3.42 32.35 -5.05
N GLU A 31 4.00 31.24 -4.62
CA GLU A 31 4.62 30.24 -5.49
C GLU A 31 3.94 28.87 -5.37
N LEU A 32 3.97 28.10 -6.45
CA LEU A 32 3.50 26.73 -6.51
C LEU A 32 4.63 25.84 -7.04
N THR A 33 5.00 24.82 -6.29
CA THR A 33 5.94 23.79 -6.70
C THR A 33 5.15 22.54 -7.13
N ALA A 34 5.57 21.93 -8.23
CA ALA A 34 5.05 20.65 -8.70
C ALA A 34 6.18 19.64 -8.86
N ASP A 35 6.07 18.52 -8.12
CA ASP A 35 6.91 17.35 -8.25
C ASP A 35 6.08 16.19 -8.81
N ILE A 36 6.48 15.70 -9.98
CA ILE A 36 5.82 14.59 -10.68
C ILE A 36 6.81 13.43 -10.79
N TYR A 37 6.59 12.40 -9.99
CA TYR A 37 7.40 11.18 -9.97
C TYR A 37 6.81 10.17 -10.95
N ASP A 38 7.60 9.77 -11.95
CA ASP A 38 7.30 8.60 -12.79
C ASP A 38 7.93 7.36 -12.15
N LEU A 39 7.07 6.40 -11.78
CA LEU A 39 7.45 5.20 -11.04
C LEU A 39 7.30 3.94 -11.90
N GLY A 40 7.15 4.11 -13.22
CA GLY A 40 7.12 3.04 -14.22
C GLY A 40 5.86 2.18 -14.24
N LYS A 41 5.23 1.95 -13.08
CA LYS A 41 4.01 1.13 -12.92
C LYS A 41 3.01 1.76 -11.95
N PRO A 42 1.69 1.58 -12.15
CA PRO A 42 0.67 2.08 -11.22
C PRO A 42 0.82 1.58 -9.78
N GLU A 43 1.21 0.31 -9.58
CA GLU A 43 1.41 -0.25 -8.25
C GLU A 43 2.53 0.45 -7.50
N ASN A 44 3.61 0.80 -8.20
CA ASN A 44 4.73 1.52 -7.59
C ASN A 44 4.32 2.93 -7.14
N ALA A 45 3.58 3.64 -7.99
CA ALA A 45 3.04 4.95 -7.66
C ALA A 45 2.06 4.89 -6.49
N PHE A 46 1.16 3.92 -6.50
CA PHE A 46 0.27 3.66 -5.38
C PHE A 46 1.05 3.31 -4.11
N GLY A 47 2.15 2.55 -4.21
CA GLY A 47 2.99 2.16 -3.09
C GLY A 47 3.53 3.36 -2.33
N ILE A 48 4.18 4.31 -3.03
CA ILE A 48 4.69 5.54 -2.40
C ILE A 48 3.56 6.37 -1.82
N TYR A 49 2.50 6.62 -2.60
CA TYR A 49 1.33 7.37 -2.14
C TYR A 49 0.74 6.76 -0.85
N SER A 50 0.56 5.45 -0.82
CA SER A 50 -0.02 4.73 0.32
C SER A 50 0.87 4.67 1.56
N ALA A 51 2.19 4.85 1.38
CA ALA A 51 3.16 4.93 2.46
C ALA A 51 3.24 6.35 3.07
N GLU A 52 3.08 7.40 2.25
CA GLU A 52 3.12 8.79 2.71
C GLU A 52 1.77 9.29 3.25
N ARG A 53 0.65 8.68 2.84
CA ARG A 53 -0.69 9.11 3.30
C ARG A 53 -0.90 8.84 4.80
N SER A 54 -1.59 9.77 5.46
CA SER A 54 -2.09 9.60 6.83
C SER A 54 -3.62 9.50 6.83
N PRO A 55 -4.23 8.66 7.68
CA PRO A 55 -5.68 8.65 7.88
C PRO A 55 -6.26 9.99 8.35
N ARG A 56 -5.42 10.90 8.86
CA ARG A 56 -5.84 12.24 9.33
C ARG A 56 -5.92 13.29 8.23
N TYR A 57 -5.46 12.98 7.01
CA TYR A 57 -5.46 13.95 5.93
C TYR A 57 -6.86 14.17 5.35
N LYS A 58 -7.01 15.29 4.63
CA LYS A 58 -8.24 15.61 3.91
C LYS A 58 -8.19 14.98 2.53
N PHE A 59 -8.81 13.82 2.37
CA PHE A 59 -8.85 13.11 1.09
C PHE A 59 -9.69 13.85 0.04
N VAL A 60 -9.26 13.77 -1.21
CA VAL A 60 -9.92 14.38 -2.38
C VAL A 60 -10.04 13.36 -3.51
N THR A 61 -11.14 13.44 -4.25
CA THR A 61 -11.36 12.60 -5.44
C THR A 61 -10.59 13.19 -6.64
N LEU A 62 -9.36 12.72 -6.83
CA LEU A 62 -8.49 13.08 -7.94
C LEU A 62 -7.57 11.90 -8.28
N GLY A 63 -7.49 11.51 -9.56
CA GLY A 63 -6.79 10.29 -9.94
C GLY A 63 -7.42 9.06 -9.29
N VAL A 64 -6.59 8.16 -8.77
CA VAL A 64 -7.03 7.05 -7.90
C VAL A 64 -7.54 7.60 -6.57
N GLU A 65 -6.74 8.45 -5.94
CA GLU A 65 -7.01 9.13 -4.69
C GLU A 65 -5.99 10.27 -4.54
N GLY A 66 -6.36 11.32 -3.82
CA GLY A 66 -5.44 12.34 -3.37
C GLY A 66 -5.75 12.80 -1.95
N TYR A 67 -4.88 13.61 -1.40
CA TYR A 67 -5.08 14.23 -0.10
C TYR A 67 -4.51 15.65 -0.05
N ARG A 68 -4.95 16.40 0.96
CA ARG A 68 -4.42 17.71 1.30
C ARG A 68 -3.89 17.73 2.72
N SER A 69 -2.78 18.45 2.89
CA SER A 69 -2.19 18.77 4.20
C SER A 69 -1.42 20.07 4.09
N GLU A 70 -1.68 21.05 4.96
CA GLU A 70 -0.79 22.23 5.16
C GLU A 70 -0.27 22.90 3.88
N GLY A 71 -1.16 23.31 2.96
CA GLY A 71 -0.74 23.96 1.71
C GLY A 71 -0.23 23.01 0.62
N THR A 72 -0.40 21.70 0.80
CA THR A 72 -0.11 20.68 -0.22
C THR A 72 -1.36 20.01 -0.76
N LEU A 73 -1.25 19.50 -1.98
CA LEU A 73 -2.21 18.59 -2.60
C LEU A 73 -1.43 17.51 -3.35
N ASN A 74 -1.49 16.28 -2.84
CA ASN A 74 -0.79 15.15 -3.42
C ASN A 74 -1.82 14.16 -3.96
N PHE A 75 -1.55 13.55 -5.11
CA PHE A 75 -2.44 12.55 -5.71
C PHE A 75 -1.66 11.53 -6.53
N VAL A 76 -2.26 10.36 -6.70
CA VAL A 76 -1.70 9.28 -7.52
C VAL A 76 -2.64 8.96 -8.68
N GLN A 77 -2.06 8.80 -9.88
CA GLN A 77 -2.80 8.46 -11.09
C GLN A 77 -1.87 7.76 -12.09
N ASP A 78 -2.32 6.61 -12.63
CA ASP A 78 -1.46 5.75 -13.45
C ASP A 78 -0.11 5.49 -12.74
N ARG A 79 1.00 5.47 -13.47
CA ARG A 79 2.38 5.36 -12.93
C ARG A 79 2.92 6.61 -12.26
N TYR A 80 2.11 7.65 -12.07
CA TYR A 80 2.54 8.94 -11.54
C TYR A 80 2.07 9.19 -10.11
N TYR A 81 3.01 9.60 -9.26
CA TYR A 81 2.69 10.24 -7.98
C TYR A 81 3.05 11.73 -8.07
N VAL A 82 2.08 12.59 -7.80
CA VAL A 82 2.20 14.04 -7.94
C VAL A 82 2.11 14.67 -6.56
N LYS A 83 3.07 15.54 -6.24
CA LYS A 83 3.08 16.37 -5.03
C LYS A 83 3.07 17.83 -5.43
N LEU A 84 2.09 18.57 -4.92
CA LEU A 84 2.00 20.01 -5.13
C LEU A 84 2.16 20.71 -3.78
N ALA A 85 2.96 21.76 -3.74
CA ALA A 85 3.14 22.59 -2.56
C ALA A 85 2.94 24.06 -2.93
N ALA A 86 2.11 24.76 -2.16
CA ALA A 86 1.89 26.19 -2.31
C ALA A 86 2.57 26.94 -1.17
N SER A 87 3.29 28.01 -1.50
CA SER A 87 3.93 28.92 -0.55
C SER A 87 3.42 30.33 -0.77
N GLY A 88 3.05 31.03 0.32
CA GLY A 88 2.43 32.35 0.28
C GLY A 88 0.93 32.33 0.57
N ALA A 89 0.44 33.41 1.18
CA ALA A 89 -0.90 33.47 1.79
C ALA A 89 -2.06 33.22 0.80
N GLY A 90 -1.87 33.46 -0.50
CA GLY A 90 -2.90 33.25 -1.53
C GLY A 90 -2.63 32.06 -2.47
N ALA A 91 -1.44 31.44 -2.41
CA ALA A 91 -1.03 30.42 -3.37
C ALA A 91 -1.86 29.12 -3.26
N GLY A 92 -2.41 28.83 -2.08
CA GLY A 92 -3.24 27.63 -1.84
C GLY A 92 -4.46 27.52 -2.76
N ALA A 93 -5.00 28.64 -3.25
CA ALA A 93 -6.12 28.66 -4.19
C ALA A 93 -5.78 28.06 -5.57
N ALA A 94 -4.48 28.01 -5.93
CA ALA A 94 -4.03 27.44 -7.20
C ALA A 94 -3.92 25.90 -7.17
N LEU A 95 -3.90 25.27 -5.99
CA LEU A 95 -3.65 23.82 -5.87
C LEU A 95 -4.68 22.97 -6.62
N ASP A 96 -5.98 23.18 -6.39
CA ASP A 96 -7.04 22.40 -7.04
C ASP A 96 -7.08 22.54 -8.56
N PRO A 97 -7.13 23.77 -9.13
CA PRO A 97 -7.17 23.91 -10.58
C PRO A 97 -5.91 23.33 -11.23
N PHE A 98 -4.74 23.51 -10.59
CA PHE A 98 -3.48 22.96 -11.11
C PHE A 98 -3.44 21.43 -11.05
N ALA A 99 -3.86 20.83 -9.94
CA ALA A 99 -3.93 19.38 -9.78
C ALA A 99 -4.89 18.74 -10.80
N ARG A 100 -6.08 19.36 -11.01
CA ARG A 100 -7.05 18.91 -12.02
C ARG A 100 -6.52 19.05 -13.45
N MET A 101 -5.78 20.12 -13.74
CA MET A 101 -5.10 20.28 -15.02
C MET A 101 -4.08 19.16 -15.24
N LEU A 102 -3.23 18.88 -14.26
CA LEU A 102 -2.23 17.80 -14.34
C LEU A 102 -2.90 16.43 -14.50
N SER A 103 -3.91 16.13 -13.70
CA SER A 103 -4.68 14.87 -13.79
C SER A 103 -5.27 14.65 -15.20
N ARG A 104 -5.82 15.70 -15.83
CA ARG A 104 -6.30 15.63 -17.22
C ARG A 104 -5.18 15.37 -18.24
N ARG A 105 -3.99 15.97 -18.04
CA ARG A 105 -2.83 15.76 -18.92
C ARG A 105 -2.20 14.38 -18.75
N ILE A 106 -2.18 13.85 -17.53
CA ILE A 106 -1.72 12.49 -17.25
C ILE A 106 -2.62 11.48 -17.98
N GLY A 107 -3.94 11.66 -17.90
CA GLY A 107 -4.89 10.71 -18.47
C GLY A 107 -4.73 9.32 -17.85
N GLY A 108 -4.90 8.26 -18.65
CA GLY A 108 -4.67 6.89 -18.17
C GLY A 108 -5.69 6.41 -17.13
N MET A 109 -5.31 5.38 -16.37
CA MET A 109 -6.21 4.75 -15.39
C MET A 109 -6.22 5.51 -14.06
N ALA A 110 -7.43 5.89 -13.65
CA ALA A 110 -7.75 6.41 -12.31
C ALA A 110 -8.31 5.28 -11.42
N ARG A 111 -7.62 4.14 -11.37
CA ARG A 111 -8.04 2.97 -10.58
C ARG A 111 -6.91 2.48 -9.68
N ALA A 112 -7.25 2.15 -8.44
CA ALA A 112 -6.32 1.49 -7.52
C ALA A 112 -5.88 0.13 -8.08
N PRO A 113 -4.76 -0.43 -7.60
CA PRO A 113 -4.32 -1.76 -8.00
C PRO A 113 -5.44 -2.80 -7.93
N ALA A 114 -5.63 -3.55 -9.02
CA ALA A 114 -6.81 -4.41 -9.21
C ALA A 114 -6.98 -5.47 -8.11
N LEU A 115 -5.88 -5.94 -7.52
CA LEU A 115 -5.92 -6.90 -6.42
C LEU A 115 -6.61 -6.36 -5.17
N LEU A 116 -6.56 -5.05 -4.90
CA LEU A 116 -7.25 -4.45 -3.75
C LEU A 116 -8.78 -4.55 -3.86
N ALA A 117 -9.31 -4.58 -5.09
CA ALA A 117 -10.74 -4.76 -5.34
C ALA A 117 -11.20 -6.22 -5.10
N LYS A 118 -10.26 -7.19 -5.11
CA LYS A 118 -10.55 -8.60 -4.77
C LYS A 118 -10.55 -8.88 -3.26
N LEU A 119 -10.06 -7.94 -2.44
CA LEU A 119 -9.99 -8.10 -0.99
C LEU A 119 -11.33 -7.75 -0.32
N PRO A 120 -11.63 -8.31 0.87
CA PRO A 120 -12.86 -8.00 1.60
C PRO A 120 -13.09 -6.49 1.80
N ILE A 121 -14.35 -6.05 1.67
CA ILE A 121 -14.72 -4.64 1.86
C ILE A 121 -15.29 -4.41 3.26
N GLN A 122 -15.99 -5.40 3.82
CA GLN A 122 -16.57 -5.30 5.16
C GLN A 122 -15.46 -5.12 6.21
N HIS A 123 -15.67 -4.18 7.13
CA HIS A 123 -14.74 -3.84 8.22
C HIS A 123 -13.38 -3.30 7.79
N ARG A 124 -13.19 -3.03 6.50
CA ARG A 124 -11.94 -2.43 6.02
C ARG A 124 -11.78 -1.05 6.65
N VAL A 125 -10.61 -0.80 7.22
CA VAL A 125 -10.24 0.52 7.72
C VAL A 125 -10.04 1.44 6.52
N ALA A 126 -10.77 2.55 6.49
CA ALA A 126 -10.69 3.52 5.40
C ALA A 126 -9.24 3.99 5.22
N HIS A 127 -8.78 4.02 3.96
CA HIS A 127 -7.44 4.47 3.59
C HIS A 127 -6.29 3.67 4.25
N SER A 128 -6.51 2.39 4.55
CA SER A 128 -5.48 1.50 5.12
C SER A 128 -4.75 0.64 4.09
N GLU A 129 -5.21 0.61 2.83
CA GLU A 129 -4.58 -0.17 1.78
C GLU A 129 -3.17 0.32 1.48
N GLN A 130 -2.21 -0.59 1.40
CA GLN A 130 -0.84 -0.28 1.00
C GLN A 130 -0.36 -1.29 -0.03
N TYR A 131 0.53 -0.85 -0.90
CA TYR A 131 1.37 -1.73 -1.70
C TYR A 131 2.81 -1.58 -1.25
N VAL A 132 3.37 -2.65 -0.69
CA VAL A 132 4.75 -2.66 -0.21
C VAL A 132 5.58 -3.52 -1.13
N ARG A 133 6.49 -2.86 -1.85
CA ARG A 133 7.31 -3.51 -2.87
C ARG A 133 8.52 -4.25 -2.30
N LYS A 134 9.10 -3.75 -1.21
CA LYS A 134 10.27 -4.33 -0.54
C LYS A 134 9.99 -4.45 0.95
N ASP A 135 10.38 -5.60 1.50
CA ASP A 135 10.32 -5.92 2.93
C ASP A 135 8.96 -5.64 3.63
N PRO A 136 7.82 -6.16 3.13
CA PRO A 136 6.54 -6.03 3.83
C PRO A 136 6.65 -6.51 5.27
N LEU A 137 6.30 -5.64 6.22
CA LEU A 137 6.43 -5.90 7.67
C LEU A 137 7.86 -6.27 8.11
N GLY A 138 8.88 -5.80 7.40
CA GLY A 138 10.29 -6.12 7.68
C GLY A 138 10.78 -7.43 7.08
N HIS A 139 9.97 -8.10 6.25
CA HIS A 139 10.28 -9.42 5.71
C HIS A 139 10.42 -9.42 4.19
N ALA A 140 11.66 -9.48 3.69
CA ALA A 140 11.95 -9.53 2.25
C ALA A 140 11.19 -10.62 1.50
N PHE A 141 11.00 -11.78 2.13
CA PHE A 141 10.34 -12.93 1.52
C PHE A 141 8.84 -12.73 1.28
N LEU A 142 8.20 -11.75 1.93
CA LEU A 142 6.82 -11.38 1.66
C LEU A 142 6.69 -10.48 0.42
N ALA A 143 7.79 -9.93 -0.12
CA ALA A 143 7.78 -8.88 -1.12
C ALA A 143 7.48 -9.37 -2.56
N PRO A 144 6.63 -8.70 -3.35
CA PRO A 144 5.76 -7.59 -2.98
C PRO A 144 4.49 -8.09 -2.27
N ALA A 145 3.89 -7.22 -1.47
CA ALA A 145 2.62 -7.52 -0.81
C ALA A 145 1.66 -6.33 -0.77
N TYR A 146 0.38 -6.64 -0.74
CA TYR A 146 -0.66 -5.68 -0.34
C TYR A 146 -0.96 -5.85 1.14
N LEU A 147 -1.08 -4.73 1.86
CA LEU A 147 -1.44 -4.70 3.28
C LEU A 147 -2.76 -3.95 3.42
N VAL A 148 -3.71 -4.48 4.19
CA VAL A 148 -5.00 -3.82 4.42
C VAL A 148 -5.42 -4.02 5.88
N GLY A 149 -5.82 -2.94 6.53
CA GLY A 149 -6.33 -2.94 7.90
C GLY A 149 -7.82 -3.29 7.96
N TYR A 150 -8.21 -4.06 8.97
CA TYR A 150 -9.60 -4.39 9.26
C TYR A 150 -9.87 -4.22 10.75
N ALA A 151 -10.95 -3.51 11.09
CA ALA A 151 -11.31 -3.23 12.47
C ALA A 151 -12.78 -3.55 12.74
N TRP A 152 -12.99 -4.26 13.86
CA TRP A 152 -14.32 -4.50 14.44
C TRP A 152 -14.47 -3.66 15.69
N ALA A 153 -15.70 -3.21 15.97
CA ALA A 153 -15.99 -2.42 17.15
C ALA A 153 -15.46 -3.12 18.43
N GLY A 154 -14.63 -2.41 19.19
CA GLY A 154 -14.05 -2.89 20.45
C GLY A 154 -12.96 -3.97 20.32
N LYS A 155 -12.50 -4.29 19.11
CA LYS A 155 -11.42 -5.27 18.88
C LYS A 155 -10.14 -4.58 18.39
N GLN A 156 -9.01 -5.25 18.59
CA GLN A 156 -7.75 -4.84 17.98
C GLN A 156 -7.84 -4.92 16.44
N GLU A 157 -7.17 -4.00 15.75
CA GLU A 157 -7.09 -4.00 14.29
C GLU A 157 -6.32 -5.23 13.80
N SER A 158 -6.89 -5.93 12.83
CA SER A 158 -6.26 -7.03 12.12
C SER A 158 -5.64 -6.52 10.82
N LYS A 159 -4.49 -7.08 10.43
CA LYS A 159 -3.83 -6.72 9.16
C LYS A 159 -3.84 -7.92 8.22
N LEU A 160 -4.51 -7.78 7.09
CA LEU A 160 -4.43 -8.74 6.00
C LEU A 160 -3.20 -8.43 5.16
N VAL A 161 -2.41 -9.46 4.88
CA VAL A 161 -1.25 -9.43 4.00
C VAL A 161 -1.51 -10.36 2.83
N LEU A 162 -1.47 -9.81 1.62
CA LEU A 162 -1.52 -10.56 0.37
C LEU A 162 -0.15 -10.47 -0.30
N SER A 163 0.70 -11.45 -0.05
CA SER A 163 2.00 -11.58 -0.69
C SER A 163 1.85 -12.25 -2.06
N VAL A 164 2.49 -11.68 -3.07
CA VAL A 164 2.30 -12.04 -4.48
C VAL A 164 3.59 -12.65 -5.05
N ALA A 165 3.56 -13.95 -5.34
CA ALA A 165 4.66 -14.66 -6.00
C ALA A 165 4.44 -14.75 -7.52
N SER A 166 5.45 -15.26 -8.24
CA SER A 166 5.34 -15.51 -9.68
C SER A 166 4.33 -16.62 -9.99
N ASP A 167 4.34 -17.69 -9.19
CA ASP A 167 3.52 -18.89 -9.34
C ASP A 167 3.20 -19.53 -7.97
N SER A 168 2.53 -20.69 -7.97
CA SER A 168 2.17 -21.41 -6.75
C SER A 168 3.38 -21.97 -5.99
N ALA A 169 4.43 -22.40 -6.69
CA ALA A 169 5.65 -22.88 -6.07
C ALA A 169 6.34 -21.75 -5.30
N GLY A 170 6.39 -20.55 -5.87
CA GLY A 170 6.88 -19.34 -5.23
C GLY A 170 6.06 -18.95 -4.01
N ALA A 171 4.72 -19.05 -4.07
CA ALA A 171 3.87 -18.79 -2.91
C ALA A 171 4.15 -19.76 -1.76
N LYS A 172 4.33 -21.05 -2.08
CA LYS A 172 4.73 -22.07 -1.10
C LYS A 172 6.11 -21.80 -0.51
N ALA A 173 7.10 -21.41 -1.33
CA ALA A 173 8.43 -21.07 -0.85
C ALA A 173 8.42 -19.89 0.14
N ARG A 174 7.57 -18.88 -0.10
CA ARG A 174 7.38 -17.76 0.84
C ARG A 174 6.73 -18.20 2.14
N LEU A 175 5.72 -19.07 2.06
CA LEU A 175 5.13 -19.67 3.25
C LEU A 175 6.16 -20.47 4.04
N ASP A 176 7.04 -21.23 3.39
CA ASP A 176 8.07 -22.01 4.07
C ASP A 176 9.07 -21.13 4.83
N GLN A 177 9.42 -19.96 4.27
CA GLN A 177 10.22 -18.97 4.98
C GLN A 177 9.44 -18.35 6.15
N PHE A 178 8.15 -18.09 5.97
CA PHE A 178 7.28 -17.59 7.02
C PHE A 178 7.14 -18.57 8.19
N VAL A 179 6.97 -19.87 7.90
CA VAL A 179 6.94 -20.95 8.88
C VAL A 179 8.26 -21.02 9.65
N LYS A 180 9.41 -21.00 8.95
CA LYS A 180 10.73 -21.01 9.59
C LYS A 180 10.91 -19.83 10.55
N HIS A 181 10.51 -18.62 10.12
CA HIS A 181 10.57 -17.42 10.96
C HIS A 181 9.76 -17.58 12.26
N PHE A 182 8.51 -18.09 12.18
CA PHE A 182 7.70 -18.32 13.38
C PHE A 182 8.18 -19.48 14.24
N GLN A 183 8.75 -20.54 13.66
CA GLN A 183 9.36 -21.63 14.44
C GLN A 183 10.59 -21.19 15.22
N GLN A 184 11.32 -20.19 14.70
CA GLN A 184 12.50 -19.61 15.37
C GLN A 184 12.13 -18.59 16.45
N SER A 185 11.01 -17.86 16.27
CA SER A 185 10.60 -16.76 17.14
C SER A 185 9.44 -17.09 18.09
N GLY A 186 8.80 -18.25 17.93
CA GLY A 186 7.64 -18.66 18.70
C GLY A 186 7.09 -20.02 18.26
N GLU A 187 5.79 -20.06 17.97
CA GLU A 187 5.06 -21.28 17.63
C GLU A 187 4.51 -21.20 16.21
N CYS A 188 4.55 -22.33 15.49
CA CYS A 188 3.88 -22.49 14.20
C CYS A 188 3.37 -23.92 14.05
N THR A 189 2.07 -24.08 13.80
CA THR A 189 1.41 -25.37 13.62
C THR A 189 0.64 -25.40 12.31
N ALA A 190 0.59 -26.58 11.70
CA ALA A 190 -0.24 -26.81 10.52
C ALA A 190 -1.73 -26.75 10.90
N ALA A 191 -2.52 -26.14 10.03
CA ALA A 191 -3.94 -25.89 10.24
C ALA A 191 -4.71 -26.18 8.94
N ALA A 192 -4.92 -27.47 8.66
CA ALA A 192 -5.55 -27.94 7.43
C ALA A 192 -6.97 -27.36 7.24
N GLU A 193 -7.65 -26.99 8.32
CA GLU A 193 -8.97 -26.38 8.28
C GLU A 193 -8.98 -24.99 7.62
N LEU A 194 -7.82 -24.32 7.49
CA LEU A 194 -7.68 -23.04 6.81
C LEU A 194 -7.56 -23.18 5.28
N GLY A 195 -7.24 -24.37 4.80
CA GLY A 195 -7.10 -24.73 3.39
C GLY A 195 -5.68 -25.08 3.00
N GLU A 196 -5.35 -24.93 1.71
CA GLU A 196 -4.06 -25.33 1.15
C GLU A 196 -2.90 -24.66 1.88
N ASN A 197 -2.00 -25.49 2.43
CA ASN A 197 -0.86 -25.09 3.26
C ASN A 197 -1.25 -24.13 4.41
N GLY A 198 -2.41 -24.35 5.01
CA GLY A 198 -2.89 -23.56 6.14
C GLY A 198 -2.00 -23.70 7.38
N ILE A 199 -1.72 -22.58 8.06
CA ILE A 199 -0.96 -22.53 9.30
C ILE A 199 -1.59 -21.59 10.34
N ARG A 200 -1.32 -21.88 11.61
CA ARG A 200 -1.50 -20.98 12.74
C ARG A 200 -0.14 -20.73 13.38
N ALA A 201 0.18 -19.47 13.59
CA ALA A 201 1.45 -19.09 14.17
C ALA A 201 1.28 -18.00 15.22
N LYS A 202 2.24 -17.90 16.14
CA LYS A 202 2.28 -16.85 17.15
C LYS A 202 3.70 -16.61 17.63
N ASN A 203 4.08 -15.35 17.78
CA ASN A 203 5.27 -14.95 18.53
C ASN A 203 4.98 -13.68 19.37
N SER A 204 5.96 -13.22 20.14
CA SER A 204 5.85 -12.03 20.99
C SER A 204 5.90 -10.71 20.21
N TYR A 205 6.46 -10.71 19.00
CA TYR A 205 6.71 -9.49 18.21
C TYR A 205 5.54 -9.14 17.27
N GLU A 206 5.01 -10.14 16.57
CA GLU A 206 3.98 -9.99 15.52
C GLU A 206 2.60 -10.45 16.00
N GLY A 207 2.53 -11.09 17.17
CA GLY A 207 1.29 -11.58 17.75
C GLY A 207 0.80 -12.85 17.06
N ARG A 208 -0.53 -13.01 16.97
CA ARG A 208 -1.16 -14.20 16.36
C ARG A 208 -1.29 -14.01 14.86
N VAL A 209 -1.02 -15.06 14.09
CA VAL A 209 -1.17 -15.06 12.65
C VAL A 209 -1.87 -16.34 12.20
N ILE A 210 -2.75 -16.20 11.20
CA ILE A 210 -3.23 -17.32 10.38
C ILE A 210 -2.82 -17.07 8.94
N ALA A 211 -2.39 -18.11 8.24
CA ALA A 211 -1.99 -17.98 6.84
C ALA A 211 -2.31 -19.22 6.02
N ARG A 212 -2.34 -19.06 4.70
CA ARG A 212 -2.50 -20.14 3.72
C ARG A 212 -1.96 -19.72 2.36
N THR A 213 -1.83 -20.67 1.43
CA THR A 213 -1.62 -20.36 0.01
C THR A 213 -2.91 -20.47 -0.80
N GLN A 214 -2.93 -19.79 -1.94
CA GLN A 214 -3.94 -19.93 -2.99
C GLN A 214 -3.32 -19.49 -4.33
N GLY A 215 -3.15 -20.42 -5.28
CA GLY A 215 -2.45 -20.12 -6.53
C GLY A 215 -1.09 -19.47 -6.23
N ARG A 216 -0.81 -18.32 -6.84
CA ARG A 216 0.44 -17.57 -6.62
C ARG A 216 0.48 -16.67 -5.38
N TYR A 217 -0.49 -16.79 -4.48
CA TYR A 217 -0.64 -15.90 -3.33
C TYR A 217 -0.36 -16.62 -2.01
N LEU A 218 0.38 -15.94 -1.13
CA LEU A 218 0.39 -16.22 0.31
C LEU A 218 -0.52 -15.17 0.97
N ILE A 219 -1.56 -15.64 1.65
CA ILE A 219 -2.53 -14.81 2.36
C ILE A 219 -2.30 -15.02 3.84
N ALA A 220 -2.05 -13.95 4.58
CA ALA A 220 -1.89 -13.98 6.04
C ALA A 220 -2.79 -12.93 6.70
N ILE A 221 -3.30 -13.22 7.88
CA ILE A 221 -4.03 -12.27 8.72
C ILE A 221 -3.32 -12.21 10.07
N PHE A 222 -2.76 -11.05 10.37
CA PHE A 222 -2.15 -10.72 11.66
C PHE A 222 -3.23 -10.22 12.62
N ASN A 223 -3.11 -10.62 13.89
CA ASN A 223 -4.09 -10.41 14.94
C ASN A 223 -5.52 -10.74 14.48
N PRO A 224 -5.76 -11.96 13.97
CA PRO A 224 -7.04 -12.31 13.38
C PRO A 224 -8.18 -12.16 14.40
N PRO A 225 -9.36 -11.68 13.96
CA PRO A 225 -10.56 -11.69 14.78
C PRO A 225 -11.05 -13.15 14.94
N ASP A 226 -12.07 -13.36 15.76
CA ASP A 226 -12.62 -14.70 16.02
C ASP A 226 -13.08 -15.40 14.73
N ASN A 227 -13.64 -14.65 13.77
CA ASN A 227 -14.03 -15.16 12.45
C ASN A 227 -12.90 -15.07 11.40
N GLY A 228 -11.64 -14.89 11.81
CA GLY A 228 -10.50 -14.69 10.89
C GLY A 228 -10.31 -15.83 9.89
N ALA A 229 -10.60 -17.08 10.29
CA ALA A 229 -10.53 -18.24 9.40
C ALA A 229 -11.51 -18.14 8.21
N GLU A 230 -12.70 -17.58 8.44
CA GLU A 230 -13.69 -17.37 7.39
C GLU A 230 -13.24 -16.26 6.43
N ILE A 231 -12.73 -15.15 6.98
CA ILE A 231 -12.19 -14.04 6.19
C ILE A 231 -11.04 -14.52 5.30
N LEU A 232 -10.14 -15.33 5.85
CA LEU A 232 -9.03 -15.94 5.11
C LEU A 232 -9.52 -16.79 3.93
N LYS A 233 -10.54 -17.63 4.16
CA LYS A 233 -11.14 -18.48 3.11
C LYS A 233 -11.85 -17.66 2.04
N ARG A 234 -12.68 -16.69 2.42
CA ARG A 234 -13.39 -15.80 1.48
C ARG A 234 -12.40 -15.00 0.63
N THR A 235 -11.32 -14.50 1.25
CA THR A 235 -10.24 -13.82 0.52
C THR A 235 -9.61 -14.75 -0.52
N ALA A 236 -9.29 -15.99 -0.15
CA ALA A 236 -8.74 -16.97 -1.08
C ALA A 236 -9.69 -17.26 -2.26
N GLN A 237 -11.00 -17.38 -2.00
CA GLN A 237 -12.01 -17.61 -3.05
C GLN A 237 -12.08 -16.44 -4.05
N GLY A 238 -11.98 -15.19 -3.60
CA GLY A 238 -11.98 -14.02 -4.49
C GLY A 238 -10.74 -13.89 -5.39
N LEU A 239 -9.67 -14.61 -5.04
CA LEU A 239 -8.39 -14.61 -5.75
C LEU A 239 -8.25 -15.72 -6.80
N GLN A 240 -9.25 -16.62 -6.90
CA GLN A 240 -9.38 -17.58 -7.99
C GLN A 240 -9.57 -16.87 -9.35
#